data_AF-A0A7E5WN56-F1
#
_entry.id   AF-A0A7E5WN56-F1
#
_cell.length_a   1.000
_cell.length_b   1.000
_cell.length_c   1.000
_cell.angle_alpha   90.00
_cell.angle_beta   90.00
_cell.angle_gamma   90.00
#
_symmetry.space_group_name_H-M   'P 1'
#
loop_
_entity.id
_entity.type
_entity.pdbx_description
1 polymer ?
#
loop_
_entity_poly.entity_id
_entity_poly.type
_entity_poly.pdbx_seq_one_letter_code
_entity_poly.pdbx_strand_id
1 'polypeptide(L)'
;MSNLRARYLLILLMTTLVGADDIDYGVEENLLIKALRDVSNQNKTDTLNLPANASSIRENITDTFSCENRTYGYYADVDNECQVFHVCLPSQTPSGRNVTYRWSFICPNETIFNQEVLTCTRVADSINCEDSPMFYHLNMEIGKVSNKTEEKDTKTNRKTQKRKTETKREKIVMENVVNEVQEVPEELKEKLQEEIFKKNGEESPMLLEAVIESVEAELEAEDMSKEEDLDRMIMERNLMQDRQMRQERQLRRGNVRFRGEN
;
A
#
# COMPACT_ATOMS: atom_id res chain seq x y z
N MET A 1 -20.36 87.29 19.85
CA MET A 1 -19.12 86.56 19.53
C MET A 1 -18.90 85.28 20.36
N SER A 2 -19.73 84.98 21.36
CA SER A 2 -19.60 83.78 22.24
C SER A 2 -20.11 82.47 21.61
N ASN A 3 -21.16 82.51 20.78
CA ASN A 3 -21.77 81.31 20.20
C ASN A 3 -20.95 80.62 19.09
N LEU A 4 -20.04 81.36 18.43
CA LEU A 4 -19.19 80.81 17.38
C LEU A 4 -18.03 79.98 17.95
N ARG A 5 -17.51 80.39 19.11
CA ARG A 5 -16.45 79.67 19.85
C ARG A 5 -16.96 78.38 20.49
N ALA A 6 -18.19 78.38 21.00
CA ALA A 6 -18.82 77.18 21.56
C ALA A 6 -19.11 76.12 20.47
N ARG A 7 -19.51 76.56 19.27
CA ARG A 7 -19.70 75.66 18.10
C ARG A 7 -18.38 75.09 17.60
N TYR A 8 -17.32 75.89 17.53
CA TYR A 8 -15.99 75.40 17.16
C TYR A 8 -15.41 74.42 18.18
N LEU A 9 -15.64 74.65 19.48
CA LEU A 9 -15.23 73.72 20.54
C LEU A 9 -16.02 72.40 20.50
N LEU A 10 -17.32 72.44 20.21
CA LEU A 10 -18.13 71.23 20.02
C LEU A 10 -17.70 70.42 18.79
N ILE A 11 -17.38 71.10 17.68
CA ILE A 11 -16.88 70.42 16.47
C ILE A 11 -15.50 69.81 16.75
N LEU A 12 -14.59 70.53 17.41
CA LEU A 12 -13.27 70.00 17.80
C LEU A 12 -13.39 68.79 18.75
N LEU A 13 -14.31 68.84 19.71
CA LEU A 13 -14.55 67.75 20.66
C LEU A 13 -15.19 66.53 20.00
N MET A 14 -16.02 66.72 18.97
CA MET A 14 -16.57 65.63 18.15
C MET A 14 -15.53 65.06 17.16
N THR A 15 -14.57 65.86 16.67
CA THR A 15 -13.48 65.33 15.84
C THR A 15 -12.45 64.53 16.63
N THR A 16 -12.32 64.75 17.95
CA THR A 16 -11.44 63.95 18.82
C THR A 16 -12.09 62.67 19.35
N LEU A 17 -13.37 62.45 19.08
CA LEU A 17 -14.14 61.26 19.48
C LEU A 17 -14.35 60.26 18.33
N VAL A 18 -13.83 60.55 17.13
CA VAL A 18 -13.59 59.52 16.13
C VAL A 18 -12.39 58.73 16.64
N GLY A 19 -12.68 57.70 17.42
CA GLY A 19 -11.70 56.68 17.79
C GLY A 19 -11.02 56.18 16.52
N ALA A 20 -9.71 55.98 16.61
CA ALA A 20 -9.04 55.10 15.68
C ALA A 20 -9.70 53.73 15.83
N ASP A 21 -10.61 53.40 14.92
CA ASP A 21 -10.84 52.01 14.59
C ASP A 21 -9.51 51.54 14.00
N ASP A 22 -8.69 50.88 14.82
CA ASP A 22 -7.57 50.09 14.34
C ASP A 22 -8.17 49.09 13.34
N ILE A 23 -8.11 49.41 12.05
CA ILE A 23 -8.36 48.44 11.00
C ILE A 23 -7.26 47.40 11.20
N ASP A 24 -7.69 46.23 11.69
CA ASP A 24 -6.86 45.04 11.82
C ASP A 24 -6.41 44.60 10.41
N TYR A 25 -5.36 45.26 9.93
CA TYR A 25 -4.68 45.00 8.66
C TYR A 25 -3.79 43.75 8.73
N GLY A 26 -3.99 42.89 9.74
CA GLY A 26 -3.26 41.62 9.95
C GLY A 26 -4.00 40.38 9.45
N VAL A 27 -5.25 40.50 9.01
CA VAL A 27 -6.06 39.34 8.58
C VAL A 27 -5.86 39.00 7.09
N GLU A 28 -5.53 39.98 6.24
CA GLU A 28 -5.48 39.81 4.79
C GLU A 28 -4.21 39.08 4.30
N GLU A 29 -3.03 39.35 4.88
CA GLU A 29 -1.79 38.62 4.56
C GLU A 29 -1.87 37.14 4.98
N ASN A 30 -2.45 36.87 6.15
CA ASN A 30 -2.65 35.52 6.64
C ASN A 30 -3.66 34.74 5.79
N LEU A 31 -4.66 35.42 5.22
CA LEU A 31 -5.66 34.80 4.34
C LEU A 31 -5.06 34.41 2.99
N LEU A 32 -4.23 35.27 2.39
CA LEU A 32 -3.57 34.96 1.12
C LEU A 32 -2.57 33.80 1.29
N ILE A 33 -1.77 33.84 2.35
CA ILE A 33 -0.81 32.76 2.66
C ILE A 33 -1.55 31.44 2.94
N LYS A 34 -2.68 31.49 3.66
CA LYS A 34 -3.52 30.31 3.89
C LYS A 34 -4.13 29.77 2.59
N ALA A 35 -4.66 30.64 1.73
CA ALA A 35 -5.21 30.25 0.44
C ALA A 35 -4.14 29.61 -0.47
N LEU A 36 -2.93 30.17 -0.51
CA LEU A 36 -1.81 29.60 -1.27
C LEU A 36 -1.36 28.24 -0.70
N ARG A 37 -1.33 28.10 0.63
CA ARG A 37 -1.03 26.83 1.30
C ARG A 37 -2.09 25.77 0.98
N ASP A 38 -3.37 26.14 1.04
CA ASP A 38 -4.49 25.25 0.74
C ASP A 38 -4.45 24.80 -0.72
N VAL A 39 -4.20 25.71 -1.67
CA VAL A 39 -4.03 25.37 -3.11
C VAL A 39 -2.81 24.46 -3.32
N SER A 40 -1.68 24.75 -2.65
CA SER A 40 -0.49 23.89 -2.75
C SER A 40 -0.73 22.50 -2.18
N ASN A 41 -1.46 22.39 -1.07
CA ASN A 41 -1.79 21.11 -0.46
C ASN A 41 -2.79 20.33 -1.32
N GLN A 42 -3.78 21.01 -1.91
CA GLN A 42 -4.70 20.44 -2.89
C GLN A 42 -3.96 19.82 -4.08
N ASN A 43 -2.99 20.53 -4.67
CA ASN A 43 -2.21 20.00 -5.79
C ASN A 43 -1.45 18.71 -5.43
N LYS A 44 -0.95 18.58 -4.19
CA LYS A 44 -0.27 17.36 -3.73
C LYS A 44 -1.24 16.22 -3.46
N THR A 45 -2.39 16.49 -2.83
CA THR A 45 -3.44 15.47 -2.62
C THR A 45 -4.01 14.98 -3.95
N ASP A 46 -4.11 15.85 -4.94
CA ASP A 46 -4.59 15.54 -6.30
C ASP A 46 -3.59 14.65 -7.04
N THR A 47 -2.28 14.86 -6.86
CA THR A 47 -1.25 13.99 -7.48
C THR A 47 -1.32 12.55 -6.96
N LEU A 48 -1.71 12.40 -5.69
CA LEU A 48 -1.90 11.11 -5.03
C LEU A 48 -3.31 10.52 -5.22
N ASN A 49 -4.25 11.26 -5.84
CA ASN A 49 -5.67 10.92 -5.93
C ASN A 49 -6.29 10.55 -4.58
N LEU A 50 -5.90 11.26 -3.51
CA LEU A 50 -6.46 11.03 -2.17
C LEU A 50 -7.91 11.55 -2.07
N PRO A 51 -8.72 11.03 -1.13
CA PRO A 51 -10.04 11.58 -0.85
C PRO A 51 -9.99 13.08 -0.53
N ALA A 52 -11.01 13.84 -0.94
CA ALA A 52 -11.05 15.30 -0.79
C ALA A 52 -10.88 15.82 0.66
N ASN A 53 -11.12 14.97 1.66
CA ASN A 53 -10.94 15.29 3.08
C ASN A 53 -9.57 14.87 3.66
N ALA A 54 -8.63 14.39 2.85
CA ALA A 54 -7.31 13.95 3.30
C ALA A 54 -6.52 15.09 3.98
N SER A 55 -6.65 16.32 3.48
CA SER A 55 -6.01 17.51 4.05
C SER A 55 -6.47 17.82 5.48
N SER A 56 -7.67 17.38 5.87
CA SER A 56 -8.17 17.51 7.24
C SER A 56 -7.54 16.53 8.21
N ILE A 57 -6.91 15.46 7.71
CA ILE A 57 -6.20 14.46 8.51
C ILE A 57 -4.71 14.84 8.58
N ARG A 58 -4.12 15.22 7.45
CA ARG A 58 -2.71 15.63 7.34
C ARG A 58 -2.60 16.81 6.39
N GLU A 59 -2.15 17.95 6.90
CA GLU A 59 -2.03 19.17 6.09
C GLU A 59 -0.88 19.07 5.07
N ASN A 60 0.29 18.58 5.48
CA ASN A 60 1.48 18.54 4.63
C ASN A 60 1.80 17.10 4.23
N ILE A 61 1.31 16.70 3.06
CA ILE A 61 1.63 15.41 2.45
C ILE A 61 2.77 15.62 1.46
N THR A 62 3.79 14.76 1.50
CA THR A 62 4.87 14.72 0.51
C THR A 62 4.61 13.62 -0.52
N ASP A 63 4.98 13.84 -1.78
CA ASP A 63 4.88 12.81 -2.83
C ASP A 63 6.28 12.46 -3.33
N THR A 64 6.97 11.61 -2.58
CA THR A 64 8.35 11.13 -2.83
C THR A 64 8.39 9.61 -3.05
N PHE A 65 7.31 8.90 -2.71
CA PHE A 65 7.23 7.45 -2.82
C PHE A 65 7.11 6.97 -4.27
N SER A 66 7.94 5.99 -4.65
CA SER A 66 7.90 5.33 -5.95
C SER A 66 7.65 3.82 -5.83
N CYS A 67 6.81 3.30 -6.74
CA CYS A 67 6.58 1.86 -6.93
C CYS A 67 7.65 1.16 -7.79
N GLU A 68 8.67 1.89 -8.25
CA GLU A 68 9.73 1.34 -9.08
C GLU A 68 10.50 0.24 -8.32
N ASN A 69 10.76 -0.88 -9.00
CA ASN A 69 11.42 -2.07 -8.45
C ASN A 69 10.74 -2.67 -7.20
N ARG A 70 9.44 -2.43 -7.02
CA ARG A 70 8.63 -3.03 -5.95
C ARG A 70 7.72 -4.11 -6.51
N THR A 71 7.57 -5.20 -5.76
CA THR A 71 6.59 -6.25 -6.10
C THR A 71 5.18 -5.76 -5.81
N TYR A 72 4.18 -6.51 -6.28
CA TYR A 72 2.80 -6.31 -5.85
C TYR A 72 2.70 -6.29 -4.32
N GLY A 73 1.99 -5.31 -3.76
CA GLY A 73 1.76 -5.24 -2.32
C GLY A 73 1.50 -3.83 -1.78
N TYR A 74 1.50 -3.75 -0.44
CA TYR A 74 1.24 -2.54 0.33
C TYR A 74 2.54 -2.00 0.92
N TYR A 75 2.72 -0.69 0.89
CA TYR A 75 3.96 -0.04 1.31
C TYR A 75 3.64 1.17 2.18
N ALA A 76 4.13 1.14 3.41
CA ALA A 76 4.09 2.28 4.32
C ALA A 76 4.91 3.44 3.75
N ASP A 77 4.35 4.66 3.79
CA ASP A 77 5.08 5.86 3.38
C ASP A 77 5.76 6.50 4.60
N VAL A 78 7.05 6.23 4.75
CA VAL A 78 7.86 6.72 5.87
C VAL A 78 8.00 8.24 5.84
N ASP A 79 8.06 8.85 4.66
CA ASP A 79 8.17 10.32 4.51
C ASP A 79 6.90 11.04 4.99
N ASN A 80 5.78 10.31 5.03
CA ASN A 80 4.50 10.76 5.59
C ASN A 80 4.17 10.13 6.94
N GLU A 81 5.19 9.72 7.72
CA GLU A 81 5.05 9.15 9.06
C GLU A 81 4.10 7.94 9.11
N CYS A 82 4.02 7.18 8.01
CA CYS A 82 3.12 6.05 7.81
C CYS A 82 1.62 6.41 7.93
N GLN A 83 1.27 7.70 7.99
CA GLN A 83 -0.13 8.15 7.90
C GLN A 83 -0.69 7.90 6.49
N VAL A 84 0.20 7.89 5.49
CA VAL A 84 -0.10 7.51 4.10
C VAL A 84 0.53 6.15 3.80
N PHE A 85 -0.11 5.36 2.96
CA PHE A 85 0.46 4.14 2.40
C PHE A 85 0.05 3.98 0.94
N HIS A 86 0.79 3.14 0.22
CA HIS A 86 0.60 2.92 -1.21
C HIS A 86 0.39 1.45 -1.52
N VAL A 87 -0.39 1.19 -2.57
CA VAL A 87 -0.50 -0.12 -3.20
C VAL A 87 0.18 -0.05 -4.56
N CYS A 88 1.17 -0.92 -4.77
CA CYS A 88 1.86 -1.05 -6.04
C CYS A 88 1.35 -2.31 -6.77
N LEU A 89 1.09 -2.18 -8.07
CA LEU A 89 0.75 -3.29 -8.96
C LEU A 89 1.61 -3.22 -10.23
N PRO A 90 2.70 -3.99 -10.29
CA PRO A 90 3.44 -4.20 -11.54
C PRO A 90 2.55 -4.90 -12.56
N SER A 91 2.58 -4.43 -13.80
CA SER A 91 1.80 -4.98 -14.92
C SER A 91 2.58 -4.79 -16.21
N GLN A 92 2.23 -5.56 -17.24
CA GLN A 92 2.76 -5.37 -18.59
C GLN A 92 1.63 -4.91 -19.50
N THR A 93 1.92 -3.86 -20.27
CA THR A 93 1.04 -3.45 -21.36
C THR A 93 1.02 -4.50 -22.48
N PRO A 94 -0.01 -4.51 -23.36
CA PRO A 94 -0.04 -5.40 -24.52
C PRO A 94 1.17 -5.25 -25.46
N SER A 95 1.89 -4.13 -25.39
CA SER A 95 3.11 -3.87 -26.15
C SER A 95 4.39 -4.39 -25.49
N GLY A 96 4.30 -5.15 -24.39
CA GLY A 96 5.44 -5.69 -23.64
C GLY A 96 6.18 -4.68 -22.76
N ARG A 97 5.66 -3.44 -22.62
CA ARG A 97 6.26 -2.45 -21.71
C ARG A 97 5.81 -2.70 -20.28
N ASN A 98 6.79 -2.78 -19.37
CA ASN A 98 6.55 -2.79 -17.93
C ASN A 98 5.95 -1.44 -17.49
N VAL A 99 4.83 -1.51 -16.78
CA VAL A 99 4.17 -0.39 -16.13
C VAL A 99 3.89 -0.77 -14.69
N THR A 100 3.81 0.19 -13.80
CA THR A 100 3.45 -0.08 -12.40
C THR A 100 2.39 0.91 -11.98
N TYR A 101 1.23 0.39 -11.59
CA TYR A 101 0.15 1.20 -11.07
C TYR A 101 0.39 1.47 -9.59
N ARG A 102 0.11 2.71 -9.17
CA ARG A 102 0.21 3.17 -7.79
C ARG A 102 -1.15 3.71 -7.36
N TRP A 103 -1.64 3.25 -6.22
CA TRP A 103 -2.76 3.87 -5.50
C TRP A 103 -2.30 4.30 -4.12
N SER A 104 -2.73 5.48 -3.69
CA SER A 104 -2.34 6.06 -2.41
C SER A 104 -3.56 6.16 -1.51
N PHE A 105 -3.35 5.92 -0.22
CA PHE A 105 -4.40 5.93 0.79
C PHE A 105 -3.89 6.63 2.04
N ILE A 106 -4.81 7.25 2.78
CA ILE A 106 -4.53 7.89 4.06
C ILE A 106 -5.26 7.13 5.17
N CYS A 107 -4.53 6.76 6.22
CA CYS A 107 -5.13 6.17 7.41
C CYS A 107 -6.00 7.22 8.15
N PRO A 108 -7.06 6.80 8.86
CA PRO A 108 -7.82 7.68 9.73
C PRO A 108 -6.96 8.37 10.78
N ASN A 109 -7.51 9.45 11.36
CA ASN A 109 -6.83 10.18 12.42
C ASN A 109 -6.43 9.24 13.58
N GLU A 110 -5.26 9.50 14.18
CA GLU A 110 -4.67 8.71 15.28
C GLU A 110 -4.25 7.27 14.92
N THR A 111 -4.25 6.92 13.63
CA THR A 111 -3.79 5.61 13.15
C THR A 111 -2.72 5.76 12.08
N ILE A 112 -1.79 4.81 12.05
CA ILE A 112 -0.72 4.72 11.05
C ILE A 112 -0.74 3.33 10.42
N PHE A 113 -0.26 3.24 9.18
CA PHE A 113 -0.15 1.98 8.48
C PHE A 113 0.94 1.13 9.11
N ASN A 114 0.55 -0.01 9.69
CA ASN A 114 1.48 -1.00 10.21
C ASN A 114 1.82 -2.00 9.10
N GLN A 115 3.07 -1.92 8.61
CA GLN A 115 3.56 -2.78 7.54
C GLN A 115 3.62 -4.27 7.91
N GLU A 116 3.81 -4.61 9.19
CA GLU A 116 3.88 -6.00 9.66
C GLU A 116 2.54 -6.74 9.50
N VAL A 117 1.44 -6.03 9.72
CA VAL A 117 0.08 -6.60 9.65
C VAL A 117 -0.73 -6.08 8.47
N LEU A 118 -0.11 -5.27 7.59
CA LEU A 118 -0.68 -4.70 6.37
C LEU A 118 -2.01 -3.96 6.59
N THR A 119 -2.14 -3.21 7.69
CA THR A 119 -3.37 -2.46 8.01
C THR A 119 -3.10 -1.21 8.84
N CYS A 120 -4.02 -0.25 8.84
CA CYS A 120 -3.95 0.90 9.73
C CYS A 120 -4.24 0.47 11.17
N THR A 121 -3.32 0.77 12.09
CA THR A 121 -3.45 0.46 13.51
C THR A 121 -3.19 1.71 14.34
N ARG A 122 -3.53 1.68 15.63
CA ARG A 122 -3.15 2.75 16.55
C ARG A 122 -1.64 2.77 16.68
N VAL A 123 -1.06 3.96 16.84
CA VAL A 123 0.40 4.13 16.99
C VAL A 123 0.98 3.24 18.10
N ALA A 124 0.25 3.05 19.20
CA ALA A 124 0.69 2.21 20.33
C ALA A 124 0.72 0.69 20.03
N ASP A 125 -0.04 0.25 19.03
CA ASP A 125 -0.14 -1.15 18.60
C ASP A 125 0.62 -1.39 17.27
N SER A 126 1.35 -0.38 16.78
CA SER A 126 2.12 -0.42 15.54
C SER A 126 3.61 -0.63 15.82
N ILE A 127 4.31 -1.21 14.85
CA ILE A 127 5.76 -1.08 14.74
C ILE A 127 6.16 0.39 14.58
N ASN A 128 7.42 0.75 14.86
CA ASN A 128 7.92 2.07 14.51
C ASN A 128 7.84 2.27 13.00
N CYS A 129 7.37 3.43 12.56
CA CYS A 129 7.21 3.72 11.14
C CYS A 129 8.51 3.54 10.34
N GLU A 130 9.65 3.97 10.91
CA GLU A 130 10.99 3.82 10.31
C GLU A 130 11.41 2.36 10.09
N ASP A 131 10.87 1.42 10.87
CA ASP A 131 11.17 0.00 10.75
C ASP A 131 10.32 -0.67 9.65
N SER A 132 9.31 0.02 9.11
CA SER A 132 8.41 -0.51 8.07
C SER A 132 9.12 -1.15 6.88
N PRO A 133 10.21 -0.58 6.31
CA PRO A 133 10.91 -1.20 5.20
C PRO A 133 11.42 -2.61 5.48
N MET A 134 11.71 -2.95 6.73
CA MET A 134 12.15 -4.30 7.12
C MET A 134 11.06 -5.35 6.89
N PHE A 135 9.79 -4.93 6.86
CA PHE A 135 8.61 -5.78 6.70
C PHE A 135 8.05 -5.80 5.27
N TYR A 136 8.67 -5.12 4.30
CA TYR A 136 8.21 -5.15 2.89
C TYR A 136 8.21 -6.54 2.28
N HIS A 137 9.05 -7.46 2.78
CA HIS A 137 9.07 -8.84 2.34
C HIS A 137 7.73 -9.58 2.55
N LEU A 138 6.90 -9.13 3.50
CA LEU A 138 5.57 -9.71 3.74
C LEU A 138 4.60 -9.53 2.58
N ASN A 139 4.86 -8.57 1.68
CA ASN A 139 4.09 -8.43 0.45
C ASN A 139 4.18 -9.67 -0.45
N MET A 140 5.27 -10.44 -0.36
CA MET A 140 5.40 -11.70 -1.08
C MET A 140 4.47 -12.80 -0.56
N GLU A 141 3.90 -12.65 0.64
CA GLU A 141 2.96 -13.62 1.21
C GLU A 141 1.50 -13.38 0.76
N ILE A 142 1.24 -12.24 0.11
CA ILE A 142 -0.09 -11.89 -0.38
C ILE A 142 -0.51 -12.88 -1.48
N GLY A 143 -1.69 -13.48 -1.33
CA GLY A 143 -2.25 -14.40 -2.33
C GLY A 143 -1.71 -15.83 -2.28
N LYS A 144 -0.74 -16.14 -1.41
CA LYS A 144 -0.29 -17.53 -1.22
C LYS A 144 -1.36 -18.35 -0.51
N VAL A 145 -1.81 -19.43 -1.15
CA VAL A 145 -2.67 -20.42 -0.50
C VAL A 145 -1.80 -21.28 0.41
N SER A 146 -2.00 -21.19 1.73
CA SER A 146 -1.37 -22.14 2.64
C SER A 146 -1.93 -23.53 2.33
N ASN A 147 -1.09 -24.42 1.80
CA ASN A 147 -1.40 -25.85 1.77
C ASN A 147 -1.41 -26.34 3.21
N LYS A 148 -2.55 -26.21 3.90
CA LYS A 148 -2.79 -26.87 5.17
C LYS A 148 -2.90 -28.36 4.88
N THR A 149 -1.77 -29.03 4.74
CA THR A 149 -1.74 -30.47 5.01
C THR A 149 -2.24 -30.62 6.44
N GLU A 150 -3.34 -31.35 6.59
CA GLU A 150 -3.96 -31.66 7.87
C GLU A 150 -2.95 -32.34 8.79
N GLU A 151 -2.19 -31.56 9.56
CA GLU A 151 -1.54 -32.05 10.76
C GLU A 151 -2.65 -32.39 11.75
N LYS A 152 -3.01 -33.68 11.77
CA LYS A 152 -3.88 -34.26 12.80
C LYS A 152 -3.39 -33.84 14.18
N ASP A 153 -4.28 -33.13 14.87
CA ASP A 153 -4.39 -33.03 16.31
C ASP A 153 -3.74 -34.23 17.04
N THR A 154 -2.58 -34.01 17.66
CA THR A 154 -2.26 -34.71 18.90
C THR A 154 -2.50 -33.72 20.04
N LYS A 155 -3.75 -33.66 20.48
CA LYS A 155 -4.14 -33.02 21.74
C LYS A 155 -3.30 -33.61 22.87
N THR A 156 -2.51 -32.77 23.56
CA THR A 156 -2.33 -32.96 25.00
C THR A 156 -2.40 -31.62 25.73
N ASN A 157 -3.51 -31.46 26.45
CA ASN A 157 -3.78 -30.57 27.58
C ASN A 157 -3.68 -29.06 27.41
N ARG A 158 -4.86 -28.48 27.18
CA ARG A 158 -5.28 -27.19 27.74
C ARG A 158 -4.91 -27.11 29.22
N LYS A 159 -4.13 -26.10 29.60
CA LYS A 159 -4.44 -25.28 30.78
C LYS A 159 -4.37 -23.81 30.39
N THR A 160 -5.55 -23.25 30.24
CA THR A 160 -5.86 -21.82 30.38
C THR A 160 -5.12 -21.25 31.59
N GLN A 161 -4.24 -20.27 31.39
CA GLN A 161 -3.91 -19.33 32.43
C GLN A 161 -4.08 -17.89 31.93
N LYS A 162 -4.96 -17.22 32.68
CA LYS A 162 -5.32 -15.82 32.69
C LYS A 162 -4.08 -14.95 32.98
N ARG A 163 -3.99 -13.83 32.25
CA ARG A 163 -3.29 -12.57 32.54
C ARG A 163 -2.89 -12.33 34.02
N LYS A 164 -1.60 -12.05 34.28
CA LYS A 164 -1.00 -11.21 35.37
C LYS A 164 0.50 -11.00 35.03
N THR A 165 0.90 -9.82 34.57
CA THR A 165 1.61 -8.73 35.29
C THR A 165 2.97 -9.13 35.90
N GLU A 166 4.05 -8.46 35.45
CA GLU A 166 5.29 -8.02 36.16
C GLU A 166 6.42 -7.86 35.11
N THR A 167 6.73 -6.65 34.64
CA THR A 167 7.72 -5.70 35.18
C THR A 167 9.09 -6.31 35.57
N LYS A 168 10.10 -5.92 34.77
CA LYS A 168 11.48 -5.58 35.16
C LYS A 168 12.53 -6.71 35.22
N ARG A 169 13.65 -6.39 34.55
CA ARG A 169 15.02 -6.97 34.55
C ARG A 169 15.25 -7.96 33.40
N GLU A 170 16.28 -7.82 32.57
CA GLU A 170 17.43 -6.91 32.59
C GLU A 170 18.10 -6.88 31.22
N LYS A 171 18.64 -5.71 30.88
CA LYS A 171 19.74 -5.50 29.93
C LYS A 171 20.81 -6.59 30.04
N ILE A 172 21.08 -7.28 28.94
CA ILE A 172 22.39 -7.84 28.55
C ILE A 172 22.40 -7.75 27.01
N VAL A 173 22.80 -6.63 26.42
CA VAL A 173 24.15 -6.45 25.82
C VAL A 173 24.66 -7.73 25.17
N MET A 174 24.52 -7.83 23.84
CA MET A 174 25.51 -8.50 22.98
C MET A 174 25.46 -7.80 21.60
N GLU A 175 25.94 -6.57 21.51
CA GLU A 175 27.26 -6.31 20.93
C GLU A 175 28.30 -7.41 21.23
N ASN A 176 28.90 -7.94 20.14
CA ASN A 176 29.96 -8.95 20.04
C ASN A 176 29.53 -10.34 19.57
N VAL A 177 29.34 -10.51 18.26
CA VAL A 177 29.99 -11.60 17.48
C VAL A 177 30.34 -11.04 16.09
N VAL A 178 31.32 -10.15 16.04
CA VAL A 178 32.22 -10.04 14.88
C VAL A 178 33.50 -10.75 15.32
N ASN A 179 34.06 -11.58 14.42
CA ASN A 179 35.28 -12.38 14.52
C ASN A 179 35.06 -13.88 14.80
N GLU A 180 34.86 -14.64 13.72
CA GLU A 180 35.75 -15.78 13.41
C GLU A 180 35.64 -16.12 11.92
N VAL A 181 36.51 -15.46 11.13
CA VAL A 181 36.93 -15.96 9.83
C VAL A 181 37.96 -17.05 10.13
N GLN A 182 37.70 -18.28 9.70
CA GLN A 182 38.72 -19.31 9.59
C GLN A 182 38.94 -19.62 8.11
N GLU A 183 40.17 -19.40 7.68
CA GLU A 183 40.68 -19.41 6.32
C GLU A 183 40.57 -20.80 5.68
N VAL A 184 40.06 -20.88 4.45
CA VAL A 184 40.10 -22.12 3.65
C VAL A 184 41.45 -22.18 2.92
N PRO A 185 42.23 -23.26 3.04
CA PRO A 185 43.57 -23.37 2.45
C PRO A 185 43.60 -23.36 0.92
N GLU A 186 44.61 -22.69 0.35
CA GLU A 186 44.86 -22.49 -1.10
C GLU A 186 45.18 -23.77 -1.91
N GLU A 187 45.31 -24.94 -1.27
CA GLU A 187 45.68 -26.20 -1.94
C GLU A 187 44.55 -26.88 -2.73
N LEU A 188 43.32 -26.34 -2.72
CA LEU A 188 42.19 -26.91 -3.47
C LEU A 188 41.80 -26.13 -4.74
N LYS A 189 42.46 -25.01 -5.05
CA LYS A 189 42.17 -24.21 -6.25
C LYS A 189 42.85 -24.72 -7.52
N GLU A 190 43.94 -25.47 -7.41
CA GLU A 190 44.75 -25.89 -8.57
C GLU A 190 44.23 -27.17 -9.26
N LYS A 191 43.25 -27.87 -8.68
CA LYS A 191 42.68 -29.10 -9.26
C LYS A 191 41.36 -28.94 -10.01
N LEU A 192 40.84 -27.72 -10.15
CA LEU A 192 39.62 -27.45 -10.93
C LEU A 192 39.87 -26.72 -12.27
N GLN A 193 41.13 -26.44 -12.63
CA GLN A 193 41.45 -25.73 -13.89
C GLN A 193 41.97 -26.62 -15.02
N GLU A 194 42.23 -27.92 -14.78
CA GLU A 194 42.69 -28.84 -15.85
C GLU A 194 41.58 -29.70 -16.48
N GLU A 195 40.35 -29.72 -15.95
CA GLU A 195 39.20 -30.34 -16.65
C GLU A 195 38.40 -29.35 -17.50
N ILE A 196 38.71 -28.04 -17.45
CA ILE A 196 38.03 -27.01 -18.24
C ILE A 196 38.72 -26.76 -19.61
N PHE A 197 39.92 -27.30 -19.85
CA PHE A 197 40.72 -26.99 -21.06
C PHE A 197 40.89 -28.13 -22.09
N LYS A 198 40.09 -29.19 -22.04
CA LYS A 198 40.07 -30.25 -23.08
C LYS A 198 38.66 -30.55 -23.60
N LYS A 199 37.97 -29.55 -24.13
CA LYS A 199 36.98 -29.70 -25.23
C LYS A 199 36.48 -28.34 -25.75
N ASN A 200 37.39 -27.46 -26.12
CA ASN A 200 37.05 -26.30 -26.97
C ASN A 200 37.90 -26.35 -28.22
N GLY A 201 37.39 -27.05 -29.22
CA GLY A 201 37.82 -27.01 -30.61
C GLY A 201 36.57 -27.04 -31.48
N GLU A 202 36.21 -25.85 -31.97
CA GLU A 202 35.40 -25.56 -33.17
C GLU A 202 33.98 -26.15 -33.26
N GLU A 203 32.98 -25.42 -32.74
CA GLU A 203 31.73 -25.05 -33.46
C GLU A 203 30.93 -24.01 -32.62
N SER A 204 30.33 -23.03 -33.31
CA SER A 204 29.80 -21.75 -32.79
C SER A 204 28.65 -21.84 -31.76
N PRO A 205 28.51 -20.88 -30.81
CA PRO A 205 27.45 -20.86 -29.80
C PRO A 205 26.10 -20.25 -30.27
N MET A 206 25.78 -20.27 -31.56
CA MET A 206 24.56 -19.64 -32.08
C MET A 206 23.29 -20.49 -32.02
N LEU A 207 23.38 -21.79 -31.68
CA LEU A 207 22.24 -22.71 -31.76
C LEU A 207 21.52 -22.96 -30.43
N LEU A 208 22.12 -22.64 -29.28
CA LEU A 208 21.49 -22.93 -28.00
C LEU A 208 20.45 -21.87 -27.61
N GLU A 209 20.70 -20.60 -27.94
CA GLU A 209 19.80 -19.49 -27.62
C GLU A 209 18.53 -19.53 -28.46
N ALA A 210 18.63 -19.87 -29.76
CA ALA A 210 17.47 -20.06 -30.63
C ALA A 210 16.60 -21.28 -30.25
N VAL A 211 17.21 -22.33 -29.69
CA VAL A 211 16.48 -23.51 -29.20
C VAL A 211 15.73 -23.18 -27.91
N ILE A 212 16.33 -22.44 -26.98
CA ILE A 212 15.66 -21.98 -25.75
C ILE A 212 14.48 -21.08 -26.11
N GLU A 213 14.66 -20.13 -27.03
CA GLU A 213 13.60 -19.22 -27.49
C GLU A 213 12.44 -19.97 -28.18
N SER A 214 12.73 -21.03 -28.94
CA SER A 214 11.69 -21.87 -29.56
C SER A 214 10.90 -22.70 -28.54
N VAL A 215 11.55 -23.17 -27.47
CA VAL A 215 10.92 -23.97 -26.42
C VAL A 215 10.09 -23.09 -25.49
N GLU A 216 10.55 -21.88 -25.16
CA GLU A 216 9.77 -20.90 -24.39
C GLU A 216 8.51 -20.45 -25.15
N ALA A 217 8.61 -20.22 -26.46
CA ALA A 217 7.45 -19.87 -27.28
C ALA A 217 6.39 -21.00 -27.37
N GLU A 218 6.82 -22.26 -27.42
CA GLU A 218 5.89 -23.41 -27.38
C GLU A 218 5.21 -23.58 -26.02
N LEU A 219 5.94 -23.34 -24.92
CA LEU A 219 5.39 -23.38 -23.55
C LEU A 219 4.38 -22.25 -23.31
N GLU A 220 4.65 -21.03 -23.79
CA GLU A 220 3.72 -19.90 -23.71
C GLU A 220 2.45 -20.14 -24.54
N ALA A 221 2.58 -20.71 -25.74
CA ALA A 221 1.43 -21.05 -26.58
C ALA A 221 0.53 -22.12 -25.95
N GLU A 222 1.12 -23.13 -25.29
CA GLU A 222 0.35 -24.12 -24.54
C GLU A 222 -0.38 -23.52 -23.33
N ASP A 223 0.27 -22.63 -22.57
CA ASP A 223 -0.36 -22.03 -21.38
C ASP A 223 -1.46 -21.03 -21.73
N MET A 224 -1.30 -20.25 -22.81
CA MET A 224 -2.39 -19.43 -23.35
C MET A 224 -3.60 -20.26 -23.75
N SER A 225 -3.40 -21.44 -24.36
CA SER A 225 -4.52 -22.32 -24.75
C SER A 225 -5.29 -22.87 -23.55
N LYS A 226 -4.60 -23.17 -22.44
CA LYS A 226 -5.23 -23.65 -21.20
C LYS A 226 -6.02 -22.55 -20.50
N GLU A 227 -5.55 -21.31 -20.55
CA GLU A 227 -6.24 -20.16 -19.97
C GLU A 227 -7.53 -19.84 -20.74
N GLU A 228 -7.50 -19.85 -22.07
CA GLU A 228 -8.70 -19.68 -22.91
C GLU A 228 -9.74 -20.80 -22.68
N ASP A 229 -9.28 -22.05 -22.52
CA ASP A 229 -10.17 -23.19 -22.20
C ASP A 229 -10.78 -23.06 -20.80
N LEU A 230 -10.04 -22.53 -19.82
CA LEU A 230 -10.54 -22.30 -18.46
C LEU A 230 -11.61 -21.21 -18.44
N ASP A 231 -11.38 -20.10 -19.14
CA ASP A 231 -12.36 -19.01 -19.28
C ASP A 231 -13.63 -19.48 -19.99
N ARG A 232 -13.50 -20.32 -21.03
CA ARG A 232 -14.63 -20.95 -21.72
C ARG A 232 -15.43 -21.83 -20.77
N MET A 233 -14.77 -22.64 -19.95
CA MET A 233 -15.43 -23.49 -18.94
C MET A 233 -16.14 -22.66 -17.86
N ILE A 234 -15.55 -21.55 -17.41
CA ILE A 234 -16.16 -20.65 -16.43
C ILE A 234 -17.41 -19.99 -17.02
N MET A 235 -17.34 -19.50 -18.26
CA MET A 235 -18.49 -18.90 -18.94
C MET A 235 -19.64 -19.90 -19.12
N GLU A 236 -19.35 -21.13 -19.57
CA GLU A 236 -20.37 -22.18 -19.71
C GLU A 236 -21.02 -22.54 -18.37
N ARG A 237 -20.22 -22.66 -17.30
CA ARG A 237 -20.73 -22.90 -15.94
C ARG A 237 -21.67 -21.79 -15.48
N ASN A 238 -21.30 -20.53 -15.68
CA ASN A 238 -22.11 -19.37 -15.31
C ASN A 238 -23.44 -19.34 -16.10
N LEU A 239 -23.41 -19.65 -17.40
CA LEU A 239 -24.60 -19.74 -18.24
C LEU A 239 -25.54 -20.87 -17.79
N MET A 240 -24.99 -22.03 -17.43
CA MET A 240 -25.77 -23.16 -16.91
C MET A 240 -26.45 -22.81 -15.57
N GLN A 241 -25.73 -22.11 -14.70
CA GLN A 241 -26.24 -21.68 -13.39
C GLN A 241 -27.35 -20.61 -13.53
N ASP A 242 -27.21 -19.66 -14.46
CA ASP A 242 -28.27 -18.69 -14.75
C ASP A 242 -29.53 -19.36 -15.33
N ARG A 243 -29.36 -20.37 -16.21
CA ARG A 243 -30.48 -21.18 -16.73
C ARG A 243 -31.22 -21.91 -15.61
N GLN A 244 -30.48 -22.53 -14.67
CA GLN A 244 -31.07 -23.20 -13.51
C GLN A 244 -31.84 -22.22 -12.62
N MET A 245 -31.26 -21.07 -12.29
CA MET A 245 -31.94 -20.05 -11.49
C MET A 245 -33.21 -19.52 -12.16
N ARG A 246 -33.21 -19.34 -13.48
CA ARG A 246 -34.42 -18.93 -14.23
C ARG A 246 -35.51 -20.02 -14.18
N GLN A 247 -35.14 -21.29 -14.30
CA GLN A 247 -36.07 -22.41 -14.24
C GLN A 247 -36.68 -22.57 -12.84
N GLU A 248 -35.88 -22.42 -11.77
CA GLU A 248 -36.38 -22.41 -10.40
C GLU A 248 -37.34 -21.24 -10.13
N ARG A 249 -37.05 -20.04 -10.65
CA ARG A 249 -37.94 -18.88 -10.55
C ARG A 249 -39.27 -19.11 -11.28
N GLN A 250 -39.26 -19.81 -12.42
CA GLN A 250 -40.47 -20.16 -13.16
C GLN A 250 -41.31 -21.23 -12.41
N LEU A 251 -40.68 -22.25 -11.84
CA LEU A 251 -41.34 -23.27 -11.03
C LEU A 251 -41.98 -22.69 -9.77
N ARG A 252 -41.31 -21.73 -9.10
CA ARG A 252 -41.88 -21.04 -7.92
C ARG A 252 -43.08 -20.16 -8.25
N ARG A 253 -43.15 -19.57 -9.46
CA ARG A 253 -44.31 -18.78 -9.91
C ARG A 253 -45.52 -19.63 -10.29
N GLY A 254 -45.32 -20.89 -10.69
CA GLY A 254 -46.42 -21.82 -11.05
C GLY A 254 -47.20 -22.41 -9.86
N ASN A 255 -46.67 -22.31 -8.63
CA ASN A 255 -47.24 -22.97 -7.45
C ASN A 255 -48.15 -22.07 -6.58
N VAL A 256 -48.38 -20.81 -6.95
CA VAL A 256 -49.31 -19.92 -6.23
C VAL A 256 -50.69 -19.99 -6.91
N ARG A 257 -51.43 -21.08 -6.67
CA ARG A 257 -52.85 -21.18 -7.01
C ARG A 257 -53.66 -20.97 -5.74
N PHE A 258 -54.22 -19.76 -5.59
CA PHE A 258 -55.16 -19.45 -4.50
C PHE A 258 -56.34 -20.42 -4.54
N ARG A 259 -56.49 -21.21 -3.48
CA ARG A 259 -57.66 -22.04 -3.23
C ARG A 259 -58.65 -21.16 -2.47
N GLY A 260 -59.65 -20.65 -3.18
CA GLY A 260 -60.79 -19.97 -2.55
C GLY A 260 -61.66 -21.00 -1.83
N GLU A 261 -61.85 -20.81 -0.54
CA GLU A 261 -62.87 -21.52 0.24
C GLU A 261 -64.10 -20.62 0.40
N ASN A 262 -65.27 -21.25 0.21
CA ASN A 262 -66.62 -20.69 0.26
C ASN A 262 -67.02 -20.17 1.64
#